data_AF-A0A5N6SS30-F1
#
_entry.id   AF-A0A5N6SS30-F1
#
_cell.length_a   1.000
_cell.length_b   1.000
_cell.length_c   1.000
_cell.angle_alpha   90.00
_cell.angle_beta   90.00
_cell.angle_gamma   90.00
#
_symmetry.space_group_name_H-M   'P 1'
#
loop_
_entity.id
_entity.type
_entity.pdbx_description
1 polymer ?
#
loop_
_entity_poly.entity_id
_entity_poly.type
_entity_poly.pdbx_seq_one_letter_code
_entity_poly.pdbx_strand_id
1 'polypeptide(L)'
;MPTLHTALAPLLPSKQNALLSVRVDGVFNQVAFRVIPAPPREQPPLFNWSRRQQLQSAHNVRGLLFGFWSPGCSNGFSVAGFHLHFIADDRTAGGHVTGFEAWDVKLSAGVLKEYGVELPQEEDFLEVPIRNYEEDQNLR
;
A
#
# COMPACT_ATOMS: atom_id res chain seq x y z
N MET A 1 -10.09 -11.60 16.80
CA MET A 1 -10.63 -10.37 16.17
C MET A 1 -10.67 -10.58 14.66
N PRO A 2 -11.66 -10.05 13.93
CA PRO A 2 -11.69 -10.17 12.47
C PRO A 2 -10.49 -9.46 11.84
N THR A 3 -9.88 -10.09 10.84
CA THR A 3 -8.89 -9.46 9.96
C THR A 3 -9.59 -8.86 8.74
N LEU A 4 -8.90 -8.00 7.98
CA LEU A 4 -9.43 -7.50 6.69
C LEU A 4 -9.82 -8.64 5.74
N HIS A 5 -9.03 -9.71 5.67
CA HIS A 5 -9.37 -10.89 4.87
C HIS A 5 -10.74 -11.46 5.25
N THR A 6 -10.97 -11.66 6.55
CA THR A 6 -12.25 -12.21 7.04
C THR A 6 -13.41 -11.21 6.94
N ALA A 7 -13.15 -9.91 7.11
CA ALA A 7 -14.18 -8.88 7.01
C ALA A 7 -14.65 -8.67 5.56
N LEU A 8 -13.82 -9.07 4.58
CA LEU A 8 -14.13 -9.05 3.15
C LEU A 8 -14.67 -10.40 2.65
N ALA A 9 -15.19 -11.28 3.52
CA ALA A 9 -15.68 -12.63 3.16
C ALA A 9 -16.66 -12.72 1.97
N PRO A 10 -17.50 -11.72 1.65
CA PRO A 10 -18.29 -11.77 0.40
C PRO A 10 -17.47 -11.61 -0.88
N LEU A 11 -16.27 -11.02 -0.78
CA LEU A 11 -15.38 -10.72 -1.90
C LEU A 11 -14.15 -11.63 -1.92
N LEU A 12 -13.62 -12.03 -0.75
CA LEU A 12 -12.48 -12.92 -0.64
C LEU A 12 -12.92 -14.24 0.03
N PRO A 13 -12.58 -15.41 -0.54
CA PRO A 13 -11.68 -15.64 -1.67
C PRO A 13 -12.34 -15.58 -3.06
N SER A 14 -13.67 -15.45 -3.17
CA SER A 14 -14.41 -15.60 -4.43
C SER A 14 -13.98 -14.64 -5.57
N LYS A 15 -13.39 -13.49 -5.23
CA LYS A 15 -12.84 -12.48 -6.14
C LYS A 15 -11.35 -12.24 -5.89
N GLN A 16 -10.62 -13.23 -5.35
CA GLN A 16 -9.20 -13.09 -5.02
C GLN A 16 -8.29 -12.71 -6.21
N ASN A 17 -8.75 -13.02 -7.44
CA ASN A 17 -8.06 -12.70 -8.69
C ASN A 17 -8.46 -11.32 -9.28
N ALA A 18 -9.40 -10.62 -8.66
CA ALA A 18 -9.75 -9.25 -9.00
C ALA A 18 -8.98 -8.26 -8.11
N LEU A 19 -8.70 -7.07 -8.63
CA LEU A 19 -8.27 -5.97 -7.78
C LEU A 19 -9.47 -5.46 -6.97
N LEU A 20 -9.25 -5.15 -5.69
CA LEU A 20 -10.26 -4.51 -4.85
C LEU A 20 -9.74 -3.17 -4.35
N SER A 21 -10.55 -2.12 -4.42
CA SER A 21 -10.32 -0.91 -3.63
C SER A 21 -10.89 -1.14 -2.23
N VAL A 22 -10.19 -0.66 -1.21
CA VAL A 22 -10.54 -0.86 0.19
C VAL A 22 -10.50 0.47 0.91
N ARG A 23 -11.54 0.74 1.70
CA ARG A 23 -11.68 1.93 2.53
C ARG A 23 -12.18 1.53 3.91
N VAL A 24 -11.50 1.99 4.96
CA VAL A 24 -11.79 1.70 6.36
C VAL A 24 -11.81 3.03 7.11
N ASP A 25 -13.01 3.51 7.41
CA ASP A 25 -13.21 4.65 8.31
C ASP A 25 -13.40 4.12 9.73
N GLY A 26 -12.76 4.72 10.74
CA GLY A 26 -12.95 4.30 12.12
C GLY A 26 -12.02 4.94 13.13
N VAL A 27 -11.99 4.37 14.34
CA VAL A 27 -11.07 4.77 15.41
C VAL A 27 -9.97 3.73 15.55
N PHE A 28 -8.72 4.16 15.40
CA PHE A 28 -7.54 3.31 15.44
C PHE A 28 -6.92 3.40 16.84
N ASN A 29 -7.04 2.32 17.62
CA ASN A 29 -6.32 2.18 18.90
C ASN A 29 -4.81 2.25 18.67
N GLN A 30 -4.37 1.64 17.58
CA GLN A 30 -3.02 1.72 17.07
C GLN A 30 -3.04 1.64 15.55
N VAL A 31 -2.24 2.47 14.90
CA VAL A 31 -1.86 2.30 13.50
C VAL A 31 -0.36 2.51 13.38
N ALA A 32 0.34 1.48 12.92
CA ALA A 32 1.75 1.51 12.59
C ALA A 32 1.90 1.77 11.09
N PHE A 33 2.73 2.73 10.74
CA PHE A 33 2.97 3.12 9.36
C PHE A 33 4.42 3.54 9.16
N ARG A 34 4.86 3.55 7.90
CA ARG A 34 6.15 4.11 7.50
C ARG A 34 5.97 5.33 6.62
N VAL A 35 6.91 6.25 6.78
CA VAL A 35 7.05 7.43 5.92
C VAL A 35 8.45 7.42 5.33
N ILE A 36 8.57 7.74 4.06
CA ILE A 36 9.87 7.98 3.42
C ILE A 36 10.03 9.51 3.32
N PRO A 37 10.99 10.11 4.05
CA PRO A 37 11.21 11.56 3.98
C PRO A 37 11.58 12.00 2.57
N ALA A 38 11.27 13.26 2.26
CA ALA A 38 11.64 13.86 0.99
C ALA A 38 13.15 13.74 0.73
N PRO A 39 13.56 13.44 -0.52
CA PRO A 39 14.96 13.34 -0.87
C PRO A 39 15.66 14.71 -0.74
N PRO A 40 16.90 14.78 -0.24
CA PRO A 40 17.74 15.95 -0.47
C PRO A 40 18.01 16.12 -1.97
N ARG A 41 18.34 17.34 -2.41
CA ARG A 41 18.47 17.71 -3.84
C ARG A 41 19.42 16.81 -4.66
N GLU A 42 20.40 16.18 -4.03
CA GLU A 42 21.36 15.30 -4.70
C GLU A 42 20.96 13.83 -4.51
N GLN A 43 20.67 13.16 -5.62
CA GLN A 43 19.88 11.94 -5.66
C GLN A 43 20.74 10.67 -5.67
N PRO A 44 20.59 9.77 -4.69
CA PRO A 44 20.98 8.37 -4.86
C PRO A 44 19.87 7.57 -5.59
N PRO A 45 20.21 6.42 -6.20
CA PRO A 45 19.25 5.50 -6.82
C PRO A 45 18.15 5.06 -5.86
N LEU A 46 16.98 4.68 -6.41
CA LEU A 46 15.77 4.31 -5.67
C LEU A 46 16.01 3.31 -4.52
N PHE A 47 16.98 2.41 -4.71
CA PHE A 47 17.36 1.36 -3.77
C PHE A 47 17.83 1.85 -2.39
N ASN A 48 18.26 3.12 -2.27
CA ASN A 48 18.73 3.67 -0.99
C ASN A 48 17.63 4.35 -0.15
N TRP A 49 16.41 4.54 -0.66
CA TRP A 49 15.35 5.26 0.07
C TRP A 49 14.63 4.43 1.12
N SER A 50 14.47 3.13 0.88
CA SER A 50 13.86 2.22 1.87
C SER A 50 14.64 2.22 3.19
N ARG A 51 15.96 2.44 3.16
CA ARG A 51 16.80 2.57 4.35
C ARG A 51 16.52 3.84 5.17
N ARG A 52 15.90 4.85 4.57
CA ARG A 52 15.51 6.11 5.23
C ARG A 52 14.07 6.08 5.75
N GLN A 53 13.37 4.95 5.60
CA GLN A 53 12.01 4.83 6.10
C GLN A 53 11.98 5.06 7.61
N GLN A 54 11.05 5.87 8.07
CA GLN A 54 10.78 6.07 9.48
C GLN A 54 9.51 5.31 9.82
N LEU A 55 9.62 4.35 10.74
CA LEU A 55 8.47 3.70 11.35
C LEU A 55 7.89 4.65 12.40
N GLN A 56 6.59 4.89 12.30
CA GLN A 56 5.83 5.72 13.21
C GLN A 56 4.58 4.96 13.66
N SER A 57 4.03 5.37 14.80
CA SER A 57 2.74 4.87 15.27
C SER A 57 1.88 6.03 15.75
N ALA A 58 0.59 5.95 15.45
CA ALA A 58 -0.43 6.80 16.05
C ALA A 58 -1.35 5.94 16.90
N HIS A 59 -1.86 6.51 18.00
CA HIS A 59 -2.66 5.81 18.98
C HIS A 59 -3.93 6.58 19.27
N ASN A 60 -5.04 5.86 19.46
CA ASN A 60 -6.36 6.41 19.76
C ASN A 60 -6.76 7.55 18.82
N VAL A 61 -6.53 7.35 17.53
CA VAL A 61 -6.72 8.38 16.50
C VAL A 61 -7.88 8.00 15.60
N ARG A 62 -8.76 8.97 15.29
CA ARG A 62 -9.78 8.80 14.26
C ARG A 62 -9.19 9.11 12.89
N GLY A 63 -9.52 8.29 11.90
CA GLY A 63 -8.99 8.52 10.56
C GLY A 63 -9.53 7.55 9.53
N LEU A 64 -8.79 7.51 8.42
CA LEU A 64 -9.11 6.71 7.26
C LEU A 64 -7.90 5.86 6.87
N LEU A 65 -8.14 4.56 6.70
CA LEU A 65 -7.25 3.67 5.96
C LEU A 65 -7.83 3.41 4.57
N PHE A 66 -7.01 3.52 3.53
CA PHE A 66 -7.42 3.31 2.15
C PHE A 66 -6.31 2.63 1.33
N GLY A 67 -6.69 1.92 0.28
CA GLY A 67 -5.73 1.28 -0.62
C GLY A 67 -6.35 0.13 -1.40
N PHE A 68 -5.55 -0.89 -1.69
CA PHE A 68 -5.95 -1.97 -2.59
C PHE A 68 -5.61 -3.35 -2.06
N TRP A 69 -6.45 -4.32 -2.43
CA TRP A 69 -6.07 -5.72 -2.55
C TRP A 69 -5.70 -6.00 -4.00
N SER A 70 -4.53 -6.58 -4.23
CA SER A 70 -4.09 -6.98 -5.56
C SER A 70 -3.73 -8.46 -5.61
N PRO A 71 -4.16 -9.20 -6.65
CA PRO A 71 -3.85 -10.62 -6.79
C PRO A 71 -2.35 -10.84 -7.04
N GLY A 72 -1.85 -12.03 -6.71
CA GLY A 72 -0.44 -12.39 -6.92
C GLY A 72 0.03 -12.22 -8.38
N CYS A 73 -0.86 -12.44 -9.35
CA CYS A 73 -0.55 -12.27 -10.79
C CYS A 73 -0.29 -10.82 -11.22
N SER A 74 -0.63 -9.83 -10.39
CA SER A 74 -0.38 -8.40 -10.67
C SER A 74 0.97 -7.90 -10.14
N ASN A 75 1.76 -8.78 -9.52
CA ASN A 75 3.09 -8.44 -9.00
C ASN A 75 4.00 -7.93 -10.12
N GLY A 76 4.58 -6.74 -9.95
CA GLY A 76 5.38 -6.04 -10.96
C GLY A 76 4.75 -4.71 -11.37
N PHE A 77 3.46 -4.70 -11.72
CA PHE A 77 2.71 -3.47 -11.96
C PHE A 77 2.00 -2.96 -10.70
N SER A 78 1.76 -3.84 -9.73
CA SER A 78 1.12 -3.57 -8.44
C SER A 78 1.84 -4.29 -7.31
N VAL A 79 1.47 -3.98 -6.06
CA VAL A 79 1.93 -4.69 -4.86
C VAL A 79 0.90 -5.77 -4.50
N ALA A 80 1.28 -7.04 -4.64
CA ALA A 80 0.40 -8.16 -4.32
C ALA A 80 -0.01 -8.16 -2.82
N GLY A 81 -1.25 -8.55 -2.54
CA GLY A 81 -1.85 -8.51 -1.21
C GLY A 81 -2.44 -7.14 -0.87
N PHE A 82 -2.55 -6.84 0.42
CA PHE A 82 -3.04 -5.54 0.90
C PHE A 82 -1.93 -4.49 0.88
N HIS A 83 -2.11 -3.45 0.08
CA HIS A 83 -1.29 -2.25 0.10
C HIS A 83 -2.16 -1.07 0.56
N LEU A 84 -1.95 -0.64 1.80
CA LEU A 84 -2.84 0.28 2.50
C LEU A 84 -2.07 1.47 3.03
N HIS A 85 -2.70 2.64 3.00
CA HIS A 85 -2.21 3.90 3.53
C HIS A 85 -3.20 4.43 4.56
N PHE A 86 -2.71 5.20 5.52
CA PHE A 86 -3.51 5.81 6.58
C PHE A 86 -3.38 7.33 6.55
N ILE A 87 -4.45 8.02 6.92
CA ILE A 87 -4.45 9.45 7.21
C ILE A 87 -5.40 9.77 8.36
N ALA A 88 -4.92 10.50 9.36
CA ALA A 88 -5.73 10.98 10.47
C ALA A 88 -6.76 12.03 10.01
N ASP A 89 -7.88 12.17 10.72
CA ASP A 89 -8.94 13.13 10.38
C ASP A 89 -8.44 14.59 10.43
N ASP A 90 -7.56 14.89 11.38
CA ASP A 90 -6.89 16.19 11.54
C ASP A 90 -5.74 16.41 10.54
N ARG A 91 -5.43 15.40 9.72
CA ARG A 91 -4.36 15.40 8.70
C ARG A 91 -2.94 15.59 9.25
N THR A 92 -2.72 15.35 10.55
CA THR A 92 -1.39 15.53 11.16
C THR A 92 -0.50 14.28 11.11
N ALA A 93 -1.10 13.10 10.92
CA ALA A 93 -0.40 11.82 10.83
C ALA A 93 -0.89 10.98 9.66
N GLY A 94 0.01 10.26 9.00
CA GLY A 94 -0.31 9.38 7.89
C GLY A 94 0.91 8.73 7.24
N GLY A 95 0.68 7.66 6.49
CA GLY A 95 1.74 6.95 5.78
C GLY A 95 1.33 5.55 5.31
N HIS A 96 2.30 4.79 4.82
CA HIS A 96 2.11 3.42 4.37
C HIS A 96 1.94 2.47 5.56
N VAL A 97 0.79 1.81 5.68
CA VAL A 97 0.41 0.99 6.84
C VAL A 97 1.20 -0.30 6.88
N THR A 98 1.74 -0.64 8.05
CA THR A 98 2.42 -1.92 8.33
C THR A 98 1.64 -2.78 9.32
N GLY A 99 0.73 -2.18 10.10
CA GLY A 99 -0.19 -2.88 10.99
C GLY A 99 -1.18 -1.92 11.64
N PHE A 100 -2.33 -2.40 12.08
CA PHE A 100 -3.32 -1.57 12.76
C PHE A 100 -4.29 -2.40 13.60
N GLU A 101 -4.89 -1.74 14.58
CA GLU A 101 -6.04 -2.20 15.36
C GLU A 101 -7.07 -1.08 15.42
N ALA A 102 -8.32 -1.38 15.05
CA ALA A 102 -9.38 -0.39 14.95
C ALA A 102 -10.70 -0.91 15.49
N TRP A 103 -11.56 0.03 15.90
CA TRP A 103 -12.92 -0.19 16.37
C TRP A 103 -13.84 0.91 15.84
N ASP A 104 -15.16 0.70 15.97
CA ASP A 104 -16.18 1.57 15.36
C ASP A 104 -15.90 1.80 13.86
N VAL A 105 -15.77 0.68 13.14
CA VAL A 105 -15.27 0.65 11.76
C VAL A 105 -16.42 0.56 10.76
N LYS A 106 -16.34 1.40 9.73
CA LYS A 106 -17.07 1.22 8.46
C LYS A 106 -16.09 0.75 7.38
N LEU A 107 -16.24 -0.50 6.94
CA LEU A 107 -15.50 -1.08 5.83
C LEU A 107 -16.30 -0.94 4.53
N SER A 108 -15.68 -0.40 3.50
CA SER A 108 -16.20 -0.37 2.12
C SER A 108 -15.17 -0.96 1.18
N ALA A 109 -15.63 -1.72 0.17
CA ALA A 109 -14.76 -2.24 -0.86
C ALA A 109 -15.46 -2.25 -2.23
N GLY A 110 -14.67 -2.06 -3.29
CA GLY A 110 -15.13 -2.11 -4.66
C GLY A 110 -14.34 -3.15 -5.45
N VAL A 111 -15.03 -3.96 -6.27
CA VAL A 111 -14.38 -4.89 -7.21
C VAL A 111 -14.03 -4.13 -8.49
N LEU A 112 -12.75 -4.04 -8.82
CA LEU A 112 -12.28 -3.43 -10.07
C LEU A 112 -12.31 -4.49 -11.18
N LYS A 113 -12.74 -4.07 -12.37
CA LYS A 113 -12.85 -4.92 -13.57
C LYS A 113 -11.81 -4.61 -14.64
N GLU A 114 -11.19 -3.44 -14.53
CA GLU A 114 -10.25 -2.91 -15.52
C GLU A 114 -8.98 -2.45 -14.81
N TYR A 115 -7.84 -2.59 -15.50
CA TYR A 115 -6.53 -2.18 -15.03
C TYR A 115 -5.82 -1.48 -16.19
N GLY A 116 -5.75 -0.15 -16.13
CA GLY A 116 -5.02 0.66 -17.09
C GLY A 116 -3.59 0.90 -16.62
N VAL A 117 -2.63 0.80 -17.53
CA VAL A 117 -1.22 1.14 -17.28
C VAL A 117 -0.83 2.24 -18.25
N GLU A 118 -0.35 3.35 -17.70
CA GLU A 118 0.33 4.40 -18.45
C GLU A 118 1.81 4.33 -18.10
N LEU A 119 2.65 4.22 -19.12
CA LEU A 119 4.09 4.10 -18.94
C LEU A 119 4.72 5.50 -18.94
N PRO A 120 5.65 5.79 -18.00
CA PRO A 120 6.47 6.99 -18.06
C PRO A 120 7.17 7.11 -19.43
N GLN A 121 7.31 8.32 -19.95
CA GLN A 121 7.89 8.60 -21.28
C GLN A 121 9.26 9.30 -21.17
N GLU A 122 9.78 9.46 -19.96
CA GLU A 122 11.06 10.07 -19.65
C GLU A 122 12.21 9.10 -19.93
N GLU A 123 13.36 9.63 -20.36
CA GLU A 123 14.58 8.86 -20.67
C GLU A 123 14.99 7.95 -19.50
N ASP A 124 14.91 8.47 -18.27
CA ASP A 124 15.22 7.75 -17.03
C ASP A 124 14.35 6.48 -16.79
N PHE A 125 13.21 6.33 -17.48
CA PHE A 125 12.42 5.10 -17.47
C PHE A 125 12.69 4.25 -18.71
N LEU A 126 12.77 4.87 -19.88
CA LEU A 126 12.88 4.18 -21.18
C LEU A 126 14.26 3.54 -21.41
N GLU A 127 15.33 4.11 -20.85
CA GLU A 127 16.71 3.67 -21.09
C GLU A 127 17.24 2.72 -20.01
N VAL A 128 16.46 2.45 -18.95
CA VAL A 128 16.87 1.53 -17.88
C VAL A 128 16.96 0.11 -18.46
N PRO A 129 18.14 -0.54 -18.39
CA PRO A 129 18.29 -1.90 -18.89
C PRO A 129 17.35 -2.86 -18.16
N ILE A 130 16.52 -3.57 -18.91
CA ILE A 130 15.66 -4.62 -18.36
C ILE A 130 16.56 -5.77 -17.93
N ARG A 131 16.72 -5.95 -16.61
CA ARG A 131 17.41 -7.11 -16.05
C ARG A 131 16.48 -8.32 -16.05
N ASN A 132 17.03 -9.50 -16.31
CA ASN A 132 16.22 -10.72 -16.32
C ASN A 132 15.65 -11.00 -14.93
N TYR A 133 14.45 -11.59 -14.89
CA TYR A 133 13.66 -11.86 -13.67
C TYR A 133 14.45 -12.54 -12.52
N GLU A 134 15.47 -13.33 -12.83
CA GLU A 134 16.31 -14.02 -11.85
C GLU A 134 17.24 -13.08 -11.05
N GLU A 135 17.66 -11.95 -11.63
CA GLU A 135 18.61 -11.04 -10.99
C GLU A 135 17.95 -10.16 -9.91
N ASP A 136 16.65 -9.89 -10.04
CA ASP A 136 15.89 -8.99 -9.16
C ASP A 136 15.44 -9.64 -7.84
N GLN A 137 15.40 -10.98 -7.76
CA GLN A 137 15.07 -11.71 -6.53
C GLN A 137 16.17 -11.57 -5.45
N ASN A 138 17.42 -11.31 -5.86
CA ASN A 138 18.56 -11.18 -4.96
C ASN A 138 18.70 -9.80 -4.30
N LEU A 139 17.77 -8.87 -4.57
CA LEU A 139 17.77 -7.49 -4.07
C LEU A 139 16.68 -7.22 -3.01
N ARG A 140 15.91 -8.23 -2.59
CA ARG A 140 14.85 -8.11 -1.57
C ARG A 140 15.35 -8.40 -0.16
#